data_AF-A0A850YZL7-F1
#
_entry.id   AF-A0A850YZL7-F1
#
_cell.length_a   1.000
_cell.length_b   1.000
_cell.length_c   1.000
_cell.angle_alpha   90.00
_cell.angle_beta   90.00
_cell.angle_gamma   90.00
#
_symmetry.space_group_name_H-M   'P 1'
#
loop_
_entity.id
_entity.type
_entity.pdbx_description
1 polymer ?
#
loop_
_entity_poly.entity_id
_entity_poly.type
_entity_poly.pdbx_seq_one_letter_code
_entity_poly.pdbx_strand_id
1 'polypeptide(L)'
;LVGLFPVHAKGERGVPCGELKKEKGIHRLEAMLYAVDQINKDPDLLANITLGVRILDTCSRDTYALEQSLTFVQALIEKDGSDVKCANGDPPIFTKPDKISGVIGAAAS
;
A
#
# COMPACT_ATOMS: atom_id res chain seq x y z
N LEU A 1 -5.18 2.10 5.34
CA LEU A 1 -4.39 0.89 5.68
C LEU A 1 -3.66 0.40 4.43
N VAL A 2 -2.59 -0.37 4.60
CA VAL A 2 -1.87 -1.02 3.48
C VAL A 2 -1.91 -2.52 3.63
N GLY A 3 -2.13 -3.25 2.53
CA GLY A 3 -2.05 -4.71 2.46
C GLY A 3 -0.90 -5.17 1.57
N LEU A 4 -0.03 -6.07 2.07
CA LEU A 4 1.06 -6.70 1.32
C LEU A 4 0.75 -8.19 1.13
N PHE A 5 0.41 -8.58 -0.10
CA PHE A 5 0.05 -9.97 -0.42
C PHE A 5 0.89 -10.53 -1.57
N PRO A 6 1.22 -11.83 -1.57
CA PRO A 6 1.88 -12.47 -2.70
C PRO A 6 0.84 -12.89 -3.75
N VAL A 7 0.32 -11.91 -4.50
CA VAL A 7 -0.68 -12.14 -5.56
C VAL A 7 -0.03 -12.89 -6.73
N HIS A 8 1.21 -12.55 -7.06
CA HIS A 8 2.01 -13.30 -8.02
C HIS A 8 3.12 -14.13 -7.35
N ALA A 9 3.54 -15.19 -8.04
CA ALA A 9 4.76 -15.92 -7.76
C ALA A 9 5.99 -15.06 -8.09
N LYS A 10 7.16 -15.54 -7.66
CA LYS A 10 8.43 -14.95 -8.09
C LYS A 10 8.62 -15.21 -9.58
N GLY A 11 8.91 -14.16 -10.35
CA GLY A 11 9.21 -14.30 -11.77
C GLY A 11 10.56 -14.98 -12.03
N GLU A 12 10.69 -15.62 -13.19
CA GLU A 12 11.94 -16.19 -13.67
C GLU A 12 12.74 -15.19 -14.53
N ARG A 13 14.06 -15.39 -14.62
CA ARG A 13 14.94 -14.73 -15.61
C ARG A 13 14.80 -13.20 -15.69
N GLY A 14 14.71 -12.54 -14.54
CA GLY A 14 14.66 -11.07 -14.45
C GLY A 14 13.26 -10.46 -14.61
N VAL A 15 12.23 -11.28 -14.87
CA VAL A 15 10.84 -10.82 -14.82
C VAL A 15 10.47 -10.53 -13.36
N PRO A 16 9.88 -9.36 -13.04
CA PRO A 16 9.64 -8.96 -11.65
C PRO A 16 8.66 -9.89 -10.92
N CYS A 17 7.61 -10.37 -11.61
CA CYS A 17 6.53 -11.19 -11.07
C CYS A 17 6.20 -12.35 -12.01
N GLY A 18 5.82 -13.50 -11.45
CA GLY A 18 5.47 -14.73 -12.17
C GLY A 18 3.97 -14.94 -12.26
N GLU A 19 3.52 -16.19 -12.26
CA GLU A 19 2.10 -16.53 -12.37
C GLU A 19 1.27 -16.12 -11.15
N LEU A 20 -0.05 -15.94 -11.36
CA LEU A 20 -1.01 -15.61 -10.31
C LEU A 20 -1.22 -16.76 -9.32
N LYS A 21 -1.11 -16.47 -8.02
CA LYS A 21 -1.40 -17.38 -6.92
C LYS A 21 -2.82 -17.18 -6.42
N LYS A 22 -3.76 -17.99 -6.91
CA LYS A 22 -5.19 -17.92 -6.54
C LYS A 22 -5.41 -18.11 -5.04
N GLU A 23 -4.91 -19.20 -4.45
CA GLU A 23 -5.30 -19.55 -3.07
C GLU A 23 -4.66 -18.68 -1.99
N LYS A 24 -3.34 -18.43 -2.09
CA LYS A 24 -2.60 -17.69 -1.04
C LYS A 24 -2.55 -16.19 -1.28
N GLY A 25 -2.73 -15.75 -2.52
CA GLY A 25 -2.68 -14.34 -2.91
C GLY A 25 -4.07 -13.72 -2.95
N ILE A 26 -4.90 -14.18 -3.90
CA ILE A 26 -6.22 -13.59 -4.15
C ILE A 26 -7.17 -13.75 -2.96
N HIS A 27 -7.27 -14.93 -2.34
CA HIS A 27 -8.17 -15.11 -1.20
C HIS A 27 -7.83 -14.18 -0.02
N ARG A 28 -6.54 -13.91 0.23
CA ARG A 28 -6.12 -13.00 1.32
C ARG A 28 -6.39 -11.55 0.99
N LEU A 29 -6.18 -11.18 -0.27
CA LEU A 29 -6.52 -9.86 -0.79
C LEU A 29 -8.04 -9.60 -0.66
N GLU A 30 -8.86 -10.57 -1.07
CA GLU A 30 -10.32 -10.49 -0.98
C GLU A 30 -10.79 -10.46 0.47
N ALA A 31 -10.20 -11.28 1.35
CA ALA A 31 -10.51 -11.27 2.77
C ALA A 31 -10.25 -9.90 3.43
N MET A 32 -9.16 -9.21 3.04
CA MET A 32 -8.89 -7.86 3.53
C MET A 32 -9.92 -6.84 3.04
N LEU A 33 -10.27 -6.89 1.74
CA LEU A 33 -11.30 -6.01 1.18
C LEU A 33 -12.66 -6.24 1.85
N TYR A 34 -13.02 -7.51 2.04
CA TYR A 34 -14.25 -7.89 2.73
C TYR A 34 -14.26 -7.38 4.17
N ALA A 35 -13.18 -7.57 4.93
CA ALA A 35 -13.11 -7.09 6.32
C ALA A 35 -13.25 -5.56 6.41
N VAL A 36 -12.61 -4.82 5.51
CA VAL A 36 -12.72 -3.34 5.47
C VAL A 36 -14.14 -2.90 5.11
N ASP A 37 -14.77 -3.58 4.16
CA ASP A 37 -16.16 -3.32 3.80
C ASP A 37 -17.12 -3.60 4.96
N GLN A 38 -16.92 -4.68 5.71
CA GLN A 38 -17.70 -4.97 6.92
C GLN A 38 -17.51 -3.89 8.00
N ILE A 39 -16.27 -3.46 8.25
CA ILE A 39 -16.01 -2.39 9.23
C ILE A 39 -16.67 -1.08 8.81
N ASN A 40 -16.59 -0.70 7.54
CA ASN A 40 -17.18 0.54 7.04
C ASN A 40 -18.72 0.53 7.04
N LYS A 41 -19.35 -0.66 7.05
CA LYS A 41 -20.80 -0.84 7.09
C LYS A 41 -21.35 -0.92 8.51
N ASP A 42 -20.52 -1.24 9.49
CA ASP A 42 -20.91 -1.37 10.88
C ASP A 42 -20.95 0.02 11.56
N PRO A 43 -22.13 0.53 11.97
CA PRO A 43 -22.24 1.83 12.61
C PRO A 43 -21.66 1.87 14.02
N ASP A 44 -21.44 0.72 14.66
CA ASP A 44 -20.88 0.62 16.02
C ASP A 44 -19.34 0.57 16.00
N LEU A 45 -18.73 0.27 14.84
CA LEU A 45 -17.28 0.26 14.64
C LEU A 45 -16.83 1.49 13.85
N LEU A 46 -16.02 2.36 14.48
CA LEU A 46 -15.42 3.54 13.83
C LEU A 46 -16.46 4.48 13.18
N ALA A 47 -17.55 4.78 13.89
CA ALA A 47 -18.59 5.69 13.44
C ALA A 47 -18.01 7.02 12.87
N ASN A 48 -18.47 7.40 11.68
CA ASN A 48 -18.02 8.57 10.91
C ASN A 48 -16.58 8.50 10.35
N ILE A 49 -15.96 7.33 10.30
CA ILE A 49 -14.64 7.13 9.68
C ILE A 49 -14.76 6.09 8.57
N THR A 50 -14.37 6.44 7.34
CA THR A 50 -14.23 5.46 6.26
C THR A 50 -12.79 4.98 6.16
N LEU A 51 -12.59 3.67 6.29
CA LEU A 51 -11.30 3.03 6.07
C LEU A 51 -11.06 2.80 4.58
N GLY A 52 -9.97 3.37 4.07
CA GLY A 52 -9.41 3.04 2.77
C GLY A 52 -8.29 2.02 2.87
N VAL A 53 -8.08 1.26 1.80
CA VAL A 53 -6.96 0.33 1.66
C VAL A 53 -6.16 0.56 0.39
N ARG A 54 -4.84 0.42 0.49
CA ARG A 54 -3.91 0.31 -0.65
C ARG A 54 -3.31 -1.09 -0.62
N ILE A 55 -3.52 -1.87 -1.67
CA ILE A 55 -3.00 -3.24 -1.74
C ILE A 55 -1.83 -3.27 -2.73
N LEU A 56 -0.74 -3.89 -2.29
CA LEU A 56 0.45 -4.08 -3.11
C LEU A 56 0.78 -5.56 -3.24
N ASP A 57 1.23 -5.92 -4.43
CA ASP A 57 1.74 -7.25 -4.69
C ASP A 57 3.24 -7.33 -4.35
N THR A 58 3.57 -8.30 -3.51
CA THR A 58 4.96 -8.59 -3.10
C THR A 58 5.67 -9.51 -4.09
N CYS A 59 4.95 -10.12 -5.04
CA CYS A 59 5.48 -11.09 -6.02
C CYS A 59 6.32 -12.21 -5.38
N SER A 60 6.03 -12.56 -4.11
CA SER A 60 6.82 -13.51 -3.31
C SER A 60 8.31 -13.13 -3.23
N ARG A 61 8.65 -11.84 -3.19
CA ARG A 61 10.02 -11.30 -3.09
C ARG A 61 10.14 -10.34 -1.91
N ASP A 62 10.95 -10.70 -0.92
CA ASP A 62 11.12 -9.90 0.30
C ASP A 62 11.70 -8.51 0.03
N THR A 63 12.59 -8.37 -0.96
CA THR A 63 13.16 -7.07 -1.35
C THR A 63 12.09 -6.12 -1.91
N TYR A 64 11.08 -6.64 -2.62
CA TYR A 64 9.97 -5.85 -3.13
C TYR A 64 9.08 -5.35 -1.97
N ALA A 65 8.79 -6.21 -1.00
CA ALA A 65 8.01 -5.82 0.17
C ALA A 65 8.71 -4.71 0.98
N LEU A 66 10.04 -4.79 1.12
CA LEU A 66 10.83 -3.76 1.79
C LEU A 66 10.87 -2.44 1.03
N GLU A 67 11.13 -2.46 -0.29
CA GLU A 67 11.14 -1.24 -1.12
C GLU A 67 9.78 -0.52 -1.08
N GLN A 68 8.70 -1.27 -1.21
CA GLN A 68 7.34 -0.73 -1.11
C GLN A 68 7.05 -0.14 0.26
N SER A 69 7.53 -0.79 1.33
CA SER A 69 7.38 -0.30 2.70
C SER A 69 8.14 1.02 2.91
N LEU A 70 9.32 1.16 2.30
CA LEU A 70 10.14 2.37 2.40
C LEU A 70 9.49 3.58 1.70
N THR A 71 8.82 3.36 0.56
CA THR A 71 8.08 4.43 -0.14
C THR A 71 6.99 5.05 0.76
N PHE A 72 6.34 4.27 1.61
CA PHE A 72 5.32 4.80 2.54
C PHE A 72 5.91 5.71 3.60
N VAL A 73 7.05 5.33 4.17
CA VAL A 73 7.72 6.13 5.20
C VAL A 73 8.34 7.38 4.61
N GLN A 74 8.92 7.30 3.42
CA GLN A 74 9.46 8.47 2.71
C GLN A 74 8.40 9.54 2.46
N ALA A 75 7.16 9.13 2.20
CA ALA A 75 6.06 10.05 2.03
C ALA A 75 5.72 10.82 3.32
N LEU A 76 5.93 10.22 4.49
CA LEU A 76 5.68 10.84 5.79
C LEU A 76 6.81 11.80 6.22
N ILE A 77 7.98 11.73 5.58
CA ILE A 77 9.05 12.70 5.77
C ILE A 77 8.60 13.97 5.04
N GLU A 78 8.05 14.93 5.81
CA GLU A 78 7.70 16.25 5.28
C GLU A 78 8.90 16.81 4.53
N LYS A 79 8.78 16.91 3.21
CA LYS A 79 9.77 17.61 2.41
C LYS A 79 9.57 19.09 2.71
N ASP A 80 10.48 19.67 3.49
CA ASP A 80 10.45 21.09 3.79
C ASP A 80 10.47 21.88 2.47
N GLY A 81 9.30 22.39 2.08
CA GLY A 81 9.05 23.03 0.80
C GLY A 81 9.47 24.51 0.78
N SER A 82 10.03 24.99 1.89
CA SER A 82 10.46 26.37 2.08
C SER A 82 11.50 26.85 1.06
N ASP A 83 12.22 25.92 0.42
CA ASP A 83 13.28 26.21 -0.55
C ASP A 83 12.93 25.85 -2.01
N VAL A 84 11.68 25.44 -2.30
CA VAL A 84 11.26 25.04 -3.65
C VAL A 84 10.47 26.18 -4.29
N LYS A 85 11.03 26.80 -5.34
CA LYS A 85 10.34 27.79 -6.17
C LYS A 85 10.15 27.23 -7.58
N CYS A 86 8.92 27.27 -8.09
CA CYS A 86 8.67 26.94 -9.49
C CYS A 86 9.31 28.00 -10.40
N ALA A 87 9.77 27.60 -11.59
CA ALA A 87 10.39 28.52 -12.56
C ALA A 87 9.48 29.70 -12.95
N ASN A 88 8.16 29.52 -12.81
CA ASN A 88 7.14 30.52 -13.12
C ASN A 88 6.77 31.42 -11.92
N GLY A 89 7.37 31.21 -10.74
CA GLY A 89 7.05 31.94 -9.52
C GLY A 89 5.80 31.46 -8.78
N ASP A 90 5.06 30.50 -9.33
CA ASP A 90 3.90 29.88 -8.69
C ASP A 90 4.30 29.09 -7.43
N PRO A 91 3.41 29.01 -6.41
CA PRO A 91 3.65 28.18 -5.25
C PRO A 91 3.73 26.69 -5.65
N PRO A 92 4.72 25.94 -5.16
CA PRO A 92 4.82 24.51 -5.44
C PRO A 92 3.60 23.77 -4.90
N ILE A 93 2.97 22.95 -5.76
CA ILE A 93 1.88 22.07 -5.36
C ILE A 93 2.50 20.79 -4.78
N PHE A 94 2.57 20.72 -3.45
CA PHE A 94 2.91 19.48 -2.77
C PHE A 94 1.63 18.66 -2.54
N THR A 95 1.48 17.56 -3.26
CA THR A 95 0.46 16.58 -2.92
C THR A 95 0.81 15.94 -1.59
N LYS A 96 -0.01 16.19 -0.55
CA LYS A 96 0.15 15.49 0.71
C LYS A 96 -0.05 14.00 0.46
N PRO A 97 0.91 13.15 0.86
CA PRO A 97 0.73 11.73 0.70
C PRO A 97 -0.35 11.22 1.65
N ASP A 98 -1.00 10.14 1.24
CA ASP A 98 -1.98 9.47 2.08
C ASP A 98 -1.32 9.02 3.38
N LYS A 99 -1.91 9.42 4.51
CA LYS A 99 -1.44 8.99 5.82
C LYS A 99 -1.75 7.50 5.99
N ILE A 100 -0.70 6.69 6.15
CA ILE A 100 -0.85 5.25 6.36
C ILE A 100 -0.95 4.96 7.86
N SER A 101 -2.11 4.50 8.32
CA SER A 101 -2.34 4.16 9.74
C SER A 101 -1.82 2.78 10.15
N GLY A 102 -1.48 1.90 9.19
CA GLY A 102 -1.04 0.55 9.48
C GLY A 102 -0.81 -0.29 8.22
N VAL A 103 0.03 -1.32 8.35
CA VAL A 103 0.41 -2.28 7.30
C VAL A 103 0.02 -3.69 7.74
N ILE A 104 -0.60 -4.45 6.84
CA ILE A 104 -1.10 -5.82 7.06
C ILE A 104 -0.42 -6.72 6.02
N GLY A 105 0.22 -7.81 6.44
CA GLY A 105 1.16 -8.61 5.63
C GLY A 105 2.57 -8.57 6.28
N ALA A 106 3.66 -9.09 5.71
CA ALA A 106 3.87 -9.86 4.49
C ALA A 106 4.07 -11.34 4.86
N ALA A 107 3.24 -12.23 4.33
CA ALA A 107 3.39 -13.66 4.59
C ALA A 107 4.49 -14.24 3.68
N ALA A 108 5.73 -14.30 4.18
CA ALA A 108 6.73 -15.21 3.64
C ALA A 108 6.40 -16.62 4.18
N SER A 109 5.77 -17.46 3.36
CA SER A 109 5.63 -18.91 3.63
C SER A 109 5.58 -19.71 2.34
#